data_AF-A0A366EZM5-F1
#
_entry.id   AF-A0A366EZM5-F1
#
_cell.length_a   1.000
_cell.length_b   1.000
_cell.length_c   1.000
_cell.angle_alpha   90.00
_cell.angle_beta   90.00
_cell.angle_gamma   90.00
#
_symmetry.space_group_name_H-M   'P 1'
#
loop_
_entity.id
_entity.type
_entity.pdbx_description
1 polymer ?
#
loop_
_entity_poly.entity_id
_entity_poly.type
_entity_poly.pdbx_seq_one_letter_code
_entity_poly.pdbx_strand_id
1 'polypeptide(L)' 'MNHFISRYAHWLLLLLVGSSFVMGITLFTHSVQGIIAGVFGIIGFSGVAFLVFHIEKQRRKETK' A
#
# COMPACT_ATOMS: atom_id res chain seq x y z
N MET A 1 -1.95 -11.66 21.99
CA MET A 1 -1.94 -11.98 20.55
C MET A 1 -0.71 -11.34 19.90
N ASN A 2 0.01 -12.12 19.11
CA ASN A 2 1.46 -12.04 18.89
C ASN A 2 1.96 -10.69 18.34
N HIS A 3 2.79 -10.00 19.14
CA HIS A 3 3.50 -8.75 18.81
C HIS A 3 4.27 -8.81 17.48
N PHE A 4 4.67 -10.02 17.07
CA PHE A 4 5.29 -10.30 15.78
C PHE A 4 4.40 -9.99 14.58
N ILE A 5 3.10 -10.33 14.62
CA ILE A 5 2.19 -10.08 13.49
C ILE A 5 1.98 -8.57 13.33
N SER A 6 1.79 -7.82 14.41
CA SER A 6 1.70 -6.35 14.37
C SER A 6 2.98 -5.70 13.81
N ARG A 7 4.15 -6.29 14.12
CA ARG A 7 5.45 -5.77 13.68
C ARG A 7 5.68 -5.88 12.17
N TYR A 8 5.29 -7.00 11.56
CA TYR A 8 5.52 -7.30 10.14
C TYR A 8 4.31 -7.08 9.23
N ALA A 9 3.08 -7.02 9.76
CA ALA A 9 1.87 -6.81 8.98
C ALA A 9 1.94 -5.54 8.12
N HIS A 10 2.52 -4.46 8.65
CA HIS A 10 2.71 -3.20 7.91
C HIS A 10 3.58 -3.35 6.66
N TRP A 11 4.68 -4.09 6.79
CA TRP A 11 5.57 -4.41 5.67
C TRP A 11 4.92 -5.37 4.68
N LEU A 12 4.15 -6.34 5.18
CA LEU A 12 3.42 -7.31 4.37
C LEU A 12 2.29 -6.64 3.57
N LEU A 13 1.59 -5.67 4.18
CA LEU A 13 0.54 -4.88 3.56
C LEU A 13 1.12 -3.94 2.49
N LEU A 14 2.29 -3.35 2.76
CA LEU A 14 3.01 -2.54 1.78
C LEU A 14 3.51 -3.37 0.58
N LEU A 15 4.05 -4.57 0.83
CA LEU A 15 4.43 -5.51 -0.24
C LEU A 15 3.23 -5.99 -1.05
N LEU A 16 2.11 -6.32 -0.39
CA LEU A 16 0.90 -6.78 -1.03
C LEU A 16 0.30 -5.69 -1.93
N VAL A 17 0.22 -4.45 -1.43
CA VAL A 17 -0.35 -3.34 -2.19
C VAL A 17 0.61 -2.85 -3.27
N GLY A 18 1.92 -2.84 -3.01
CA GLY A 18 2.93 -2.56 -4.04
C GLY A 18 2.92 -3.57 -5.18
N SER A 19 2.93 -4.87 -4.87
CA SER A 19 2.85 -5.91 -5.90
C SER A 19 1.54 -5.89 -6.68
N SER A 20 0.41 -5.66 -6.01
CA SER A 20 -0.90 -5.51 -6.66
C SER A 20 -0.95 -4.31 -7.60
N PHE A 21 -0.34 -3.19 -7.19
CA PHE A 21 -0.28 -1.98 -8.00
C PHE A 21 0.63 -2.18 -9.23
N VAL A 22 1.78 -2.81 -9.07
CA VAL A 22 2.68 -3.15 -10.19
C VAL A 22 1.99 -4.09 -11.19
N MET A 23 1.28 -5.12 -10.71
CA MET A 23 0.47 -6.00 -11.57
C MET A 23 -0.60 -5.22 -12.35
N GLY A 24 -1.31 -4.30 -11.67
CA GLY A 24 -2.29 -3.42 -12.30
C GLY A 24 -1.71 -2.54 -13.41
N ILE A 25 -0.48 -2.04 -13.23
CA ILE A 25 0.25 -1.28 -14.26
C ILE A 25 0.68 -2.19 -15.42
N THR A 26 1.11 -3.42 -15.18
CA THR A 26 1.52 -4.33 -16.27
C THR A 26 0.35 -4.78 -17.16
N LEU A 27 -0.87 -4.82 -16.63
CA LEU A 27 -2.11 -5.11 -17.37
C LEU A 27 -2.77 -3.85 -17.95
N PHE A 28 -2.13 -2.68 -17.83
CA PHE A 28 -2.71 -1.41 -18.22
C PHE A 28 -2.94 -1.35 -19.73
N THR A 29 -4.22 -1.27 -20.11
CA THR A 29 -4.65 -1.08 -21.50
C THR A 29 -4.90 0.40 -21.76
N HIS A 30 -4.56 0.90 -22.96
CA HIS A 30 -4.80 2.29 -23.42
C HIS A 30 -6.28 2.61 -23.70
N SER A 31 -7.18 2.06 -22.90
CA SER A 31 -8.62 2.32 -22.95
C SER A 31 -9.02 3.31 -21.85
N VAL A 32 -10.17 3.96 -22.00
CA VAL A 32 -10.74 4.87 -20.98
C VAL A 32 -10.88 4.14 -19.63
N GLN A 33 -11.24 2.86 -19.64
CA GLN A 33 -11.28 2.04 -18.44
C GLN A 33 -9.90 1.86 -17.80
N GLY A 34 -8.85 1.67 -18.61
CA GLY A 34 -7.48 1.60 -18.14
C GLY A 34 -7.08 2.89 -17.43
N ILE A 35 -7.33 4.05 -18.04
CA ILE A 35 -7.03 5.37 -17.44
C ILE A 35 -7.73 5.54 -16.10
N ILE A 36 -9.02 5.21 -15.99
CA ILE A 36 -9.78 5.29 -14.73
C ILE A 36 -9.17 4.34 -13.69
N ALA A 37 -8.88 3.10 -14.07
CA ALA A 37 -8.26 2.11 -13.17
C ALA A 37 -6.88 2.57 -12.70
N GLY A 38 -6.09 3.24 -13.55
CA GLY A 38 -4.80 3.84 -13.19
C GLY A 38 -4.95 4.94 -12.15
N VAL A 39 -5.88 5.87 -12.33
CA VAL A 39 -6.13 6.97 -11.38
C VAL A 39 -6.60 6.42 -10.03
N PHE A 40 -7.58 5.53 -10.01
CA PHE A 40 -8.04 4.89 -8.77
C PHE A 40 -6.94 4.05 -8.11
N GLY A 41 -6.12 3.37 -8.91
CA GLY A 41 -4.95 2.64 -8.43
C GLY A 41 -3.94 3.55 -7.73
N ILE A 42 -3.60 4.70 -8.33
CA ILE A 42 -2.63 5.66 -7.75
C ILE A 42 -3.17 6.24 -6.44
N ILE A 43 -4.46 6.59 -6.39
CA ILE A 43 -5.10 7.11 -5.18
C ILE A 43 -5.09 6.05 -4.08
N GLY A 44 -5.50 4.82 -4.40
CA GLY A 44 -5.49 3.69 -3.46
C GLY A 44 -4.08 3.37 -2.95
N PHE A 45 -3.09 3.32 -3.85
CA PHE A 45 -1.70 3.09 -3.51
C PHE A 45 -1.16 4.19 -2.59
N SER A 46 -1.44 5.46 -2.90
CA SER A 46 -1.02 6.61 -2.08
C SER A 46 -1.66 6.59 -0.69
N GLY A 47 -2.94 6.21 -0.60
CA GLY A 47 -3.65 6.08 0.67
C GLY A 47 -3.07 4.98 1.56
N VAL A 48 -2.77 3.80 0.99
CA VAL A 48 -2.14 2.70 1.73
C VAL A 48 -0.71 3.06 2.11
N ALA A 49 0.07 3.66 1.21
CA ALA A 49 1.43 4.12 1.50
C ALA A 49 1.43 5.12 2.67
N PHE A 50 0.50 6.08 2.67
CA PHE A 50 0.34 7.02 3.79
C PHE A 50 -0.03 6.31 5.09
N LEU A 51 -0.96 5.35 5.05
CA LEU A 51 -1.37 4.59 6.22
C LEU A 51 -0.19 3.81 6.82
N VAL A 52 0.58 3.10 5.99
CA VAL A 52 1.77 2.37 6.44
C VAL A 52 2.81 3.32 7.03
N PHE A 53 3.06 4.46 6.39
CA PHE A 53 3.98 5.48 6.90
C PHE A 53 3.51 6.07 8.23
N HIS A 54 2.20 6.34 8.37
CA HIS A 54 1.61 6.86 9.59
C HIS A 54 1.78 5.88 10.75
N ILE A 55 1.52 4.60 10.52
CA ILE A 55 1.64 3.58 11.57
C ILE A 55 3.10 3.35 11.95
N GLU A 56 4.02 3.32 10.99
CA GLU A 56 5.47 3.24 11.28
C GLU A 56 5.93 4.46 12.08
N LYS A 57 5.42 5.66 11.77
CA LYS A 57 5.71 6.90 12.52
C LYS A 57 5.14 6.89 13.94
N GLN A 58 3.91 6.40 14.14
CA GLN A 58 3.33 6.22 15.48
C GLN A 58 4.11 5.20 16.30
N ARG A 59 4.47 4.06 15.71
CA ARG A 59 5.24 3.01 16.39
C ARG A 59 6.62 3.48 16.85
N ARG A 60 7.29 4.34 16.07
CA ARG A 60 8.57 4.96 16.45
C ARG A 60 8.44 5.96 17.61
N LYS A 61 7.27 6.56 17.80
CA LYS A 61 6.99 7.45 18.93
C LYS A 61 6.67 6.68 20.21
N GLU A 62 6.03 5.52 20.13
CA GLU A 62 5.75 4.66 21.30
C GLU A 62 6.98 3.91 21.80
N THR A 63 8.02 3.76 20.98
CA THR A 63 9.28 3.08 21.37
C THR A 63 10.30 4.05 21.99
N LYS A 64 9.98 5.35 22.13
CA LYS A 64 10.87 6.38 22.67
C LYS A 64 10.38 6.86 24.02
#